data_AF-A0A660PGP2-F1
#
_entry.id   AF-A0A660PGP2-F1
#
_cell.length_a   1.000
_cell.length_b   1.000
_cell.length_c   1.000
_cell.angle_alpha   90.00
_cell.angle_beta   90.00
_cell.angle_gamma   90.00
#
_symmetry.space_group_name_H-M   'P 1'
#
loop_
_entity.id
_entity.type
_entity.pdbx_description
1 polymer ?
#
loop_
_entity_poly.entity_id
_entity_poly.type
_entity_poly.pdbx_seq_one_letter_code
_entity_poly.pdbx_strand_id
1 'polypeptide(L)'
;MDRRDFIKKTGKAVALATVTGGTGLLFHNRVKSNYEAIIPKTKDFEIPFDSNLPGIALARNEDHLAALNGSLDAIGGIKRFIKPGERVTIKPNVGWDRVPAQAANTNPELV
;
A
#
# COMPACT_ATOMS: atom_id res chain seq x y z
N MET A 1 19.90 -22.83 49.77
CA MET A 1 18.48 -22.54 49.49
C MET A 1 17.68 -23.80 49.77
N ASP A 2 16.63 -23.72 50.57
CA ASP A 2 15.86 -24.91 50.95
C ASP A 2 14.98 -25.40 49.78
N ARG A 3 14.65 -26.70 49.75
CA ARG A 3 13.85 -27.35 48.68
C ARG A 3 12.52 -26.64 48.46
N ARG A 4 11.87 -26.22 49.54
CA ARG A 4 10.60 -25.49 49.48
C ARG A 4 10.75 -24.12 48.81
N ASP A 5 11.84 -23.43 49.08
CA ASP A 5 12.12 -22.12 48.49
C ASP A 5 12.53 -22.23 47.03
N PHE A 6 13.27 -23.27 46.67
CA PHE A 6 13.56 -23.61 45.28
C PHE A 6 12.26 -23.85 44.50
N ILE A 7 11.37 -24.72 44.99
CA ILE A 7 10.09 -25.02 44.32
C ILE A 7 9.24 -23.75 44.15
N LYS A 8 9.13 -22.91 45.19
CA LYS A 8 8.36 -21.66 45.14
C LYS A 8 8.92 -20.67 44.11
N LYS A 9 10.25 -20.52 44.04
CA LYS A 9 10.90 -19.59 43.11
C LYS A 9 10.84 -20.10 41.68
N THR A 10 11.13 -21.38 41.45
CA THR A 10 11.07 -22.01 40.13
C THR A 10 9.64 -22.01 39.59
N GLY A 11 8.64 -22.34 40.42
CA GLY A 11 7.23 -22.28 40.01
C GLY A 11 6.78 -20.89 39.57
N LYS A 12 7.18 -19.85 40.30
CA LYS A 12 6.91 -18.45 39.92
C LYS A 12 7.61 -18.05 38.62
N ALA A 13 8.87 -18.46 38.43
CA ALA A 13 9.63 -18.17 37.23
C ALA A 13 9.03 -18.86 35.98
N VAL A 14 8.64 -20.13 36.10
CA VAL A 14 7.97 -20.86 35.01
C VAL A 14 6.63 -20.20 34.68
N ALA A 15 5.82 -19.84 35.68
CA ALA A 15 4.55 -19.16 35.44
C ALA A 15 4.77 -17.83 34.68
N LEU A 16 5.76 -17.04 35.09
CA LEU A 16 6.09 -15.77 34.41
C LEU A 16 6.57 -15.98 32.98
N ALA A 17 7.44 -16.97 32.73
CA ALA A 17 7.93 -17.31 31.41
C ALA A 17 6.79 -17.79 30.48
N THR A 18 5.88 -18.63 31.00
CA THR A 18 4.73 -19.13 30.26
C THR A 18 3.76 -18.00 29.90
N VAL A 19 3.46 -17.09 30.83
CA VAL A 19 2.59 -15.94 30.56
C VAL A 19 3.24 -14.98 29.54
N THR A 20 4.53 -14.68 29.70
CA THR A 20 5.23 -13.74 28.82
C THR A 20 5.40 -14.31 27.41
N GLY A 21 5.87 -15.56 27.31
CA GLY A 21 6.00 -16.27 26.03
C GLY A 21 4.65 -16.51 25.36
N GLY A 22 3.64 -16.91 26.14
CA GLY A 22 2.27 -17.08 25.64
C GLY A 22 1.68 -15.78 25.10
N THR A 23 1.88 -14.65 25.80
CA THR A 23 1.43 -13.33 25.34
C THR A 23 2.19 -12.90 24.08
N GLY A 24 3.51 -13.05 24.06
CA GLY A 24 4.32 -12.75 22.89
C GLY A 24 3.86 -13.54 21.66
N LEU A 25 3.61 -14.84 21.81
CA LEU A 25 3.06 -15.68 20.75
C LEU A 25 1.64 -15.27 20.33
N LEU A 26 0.75 -14.93 21.27
CA LEU A 26 -0.63 -14.52 20.99
C LEU A 26 -0.71 -13.20 20.19
N PHE A 27 0.28 -12.32 20.34
CA PHE A 27 0.33 -11.03 19.65
C PHE A 27 1.36 -10.96 18.52
N HIS A 28 2.16 -12.00 18.32
CA HIS A 28 3.16 -12.04 17.26
C HIS A 28 2.48 -11.91 15.88
N ASN A 29 2.87 -10.89 15.13
CA ASN A 29 2.34 -10.58 13.79
C ASN A 29 0.81 -10.45 13.71
N ARG A 30 0.13 -10.11 14.82
CA ARG A 30 -1.31 -9.93 14.81
C ARG A 30 -1.67 -8.57 14.20
N VAL A 31 -1.75 -8.51 12.88
CA VAL A 31 -2.40 -7.41 12.16
C VAL A 31 -3.90 -7.66 12.21
N LYS A 32 -4.61 -7.03 13.17
CA LYS A 32 -6.06 -6.90 13.05
C LYS A 32 -6.35 -5.80 12.05
N SER A 33 -6.49 -6.16 10.78
CA SER A 33 -7.14 -5.27 9.82
C SER A 33 -8.60 -5.16 10.25
N ASN A 34 -8.94 -4.11 11.01
CA ASN A 34 -10.33 -3.74 11.21
C ASN A 34 -10.80 -3.18 9.86
N TYR A 35 -11.57 -3.99 9.13
CA TYR A 35 -12.26 -3.50 7.96
C TYR A 35 -13.35 -2.54 8.44
N GLU A 36 -13.11 -1.25 8.32
CA GLU A 36 -14.19 -0.26 8.44
C GLU A 36 -15.02 -0.32 7.16
N ALA A 37 -16.27 -0.72 7.32
CA ALA A 37 -17.19 -0.86 6.21
C ALA A 37 -17.64 0.50 5.69
N ILE A 38 -17.39 0.68 4.38
CA ILE A 38 -18.09 1.56 3.43
C ILE A 38 -18.03 3.05 3.79
N ILE A 39 -17.02 3.73 3.25
CA ILE A 39 -17.13 5.16 2.94
C ILE A 39 -18.27 5.24 1.91
N PRO A 40 -19.44 5.86 2.23
CA PRO A 40 -20.45 6.10 1.20
C PRO A 40 -19.77 6.84 0.06
N LYS A 41 -20.02 6.45 -1.20
CA LYS A 41 -19.44 7.10 -2.39
C LYS A 41 -19.79 8.59 -2.29
N THR A 42 -18.88 9.42 -1.79
CA THR A 42 -19.16 10.81 -1.42
C THR A 42 -19.29 11.71 -2.64
N LYS A 43 -18.71 11.27 -3.76
CA LYS A 43 -18.63 12.01 -5.02
C LYS A 43 -18.52 11.04 -6.19
N ASP A 44 -19.09 11.44 -7.31
CA ASP A 44 -18.84 10.77 -8.59
C ASP A 44 -17.53 11.29 -9.19
N PHE A 45 -16.67 10.37 -9.64
CA PHE A 45 -15.38 10.66 -10.26
C PHE A 45 -15.36 10.27 -11.74
N GLU A 46 -16.53 9.96 -12.30
CA GLU A 46 -16.68 9.75 -13.74
C GLU A 46 -16.28 11.00 -14.52
N ILE A 47 -15.51 10.78 -15.58
CA ILE A 47 -15.05 11.83 -16.47
C ILE A 47 -16.02 11.94 -17.64
N PRO A 48 -16.53 13.13 -17.96
CA PRO A 48 -17.39 13.32 -19.12
C PRO A 48 -16.72 12.79 -20.39
N PHE A 49 -17.51 12.09 -21.21
CA PHE A 49 -17.09 11.72 -22.55
C PHE A 49 -16.81 12.98 -23.36
N ASP A 50 -15.67 12.99 -24.05
CA ASP A 50 -15.28 14.07 -24.95
C ASP A 50 -14.94 13.45 -26.30
N SER A 51 -15.76 13.76 -27.30
CA SER A 51 -15.60 13.23 -28.66
C SER A 51 -14.34 13.71 -29.37
N ASN A 52 -13.71 14.78 -28.87
CA ASN A 52 -12.48 15.32 -29.45
C ASN A 52 -11.22 14.63 -28.91
N LEU A 53 -11.36 13.82 -27.85
CA LEU A 53 -10.25 13.12 -27.22
C LEU A 53 -10.29 11.62 -27.56
N PRO A 54 -9.14 10.99 -27.81
CA PRO A 54 -9.08 9.56 -28.04
C PRO A 54 -9.41 8.79 -26.76
N GLY A 55 -10.00 7.60 -26.92
CA GLY A 55 -10.23 6.67 -25.80
C GLY A 55 -8.96 5.96 -25.32
N ILE A 56 -7.92 5.89 -26.16
CA ILE A 56 -6.63 5.29 -25.85
C ILE A 56 -5.50 6.12 -26.49
N ALA A 57 -4.40 6.31 -25.76
CA ALA A 57 -3.20 6.96 -26.26
C ALA A 57 -1.97 6.12 -25.97
N LEU A 58 -0.99 6.23 -26.86
CA LEU A 58 0.33 5.62 -26.74
C LEU A 58 1.35 6.68 -27.16
N ALA A 59 2.26 7.05 -26.25
CA ALA A 59 3.45 7.80 -26.60
C ALA A 59 4.69 6.92 -26.45
N ARG A 60 5.66 7.09 -27.35
CA ARG A 60 6.96 6.42 -27.30
C ARG A 60 8.05 7.48 -27.25
N ASN A 61 8.90 7.40 -26.24
CA ASN A 61 10.07 8.25 -26.07
C ASN A 61 11.12 7.47 -25.28
N GLU A 62 12.39 7.78 -25.49
CA GLU A 62 13.50 7.24 -24.68
C GLU A 62 13.49 7.83 -23.26
N ASP A 63 13.06 9.09 -23.13
CA ASP A 63 12.75 9.72 -21.85
C ASP A 63 11.37 9.24 -21.36
N HIS A 64 11.36 8.48 -20.27
CA HIS A 64 10.15 7.90 -19.69
C HIS A 64 9.17 8.96 -19.18
N LEU A 65 9.68 10.09 -18.66
CA LEU A 65 8.85 11.20 -18.21
C LEU A 65 8.19 11.90 -19.40
N ALA A 66 8.93 12.09 -20.50
CA ALA A 66 8.37 12.63 -21.74
C ALA A 66 7.30 11.70 -22.34
N ALA A 67 7.52 10.38 -22.33
CA ALA A 67 6.53 9.40 -22.78
C ALA A 67 5.25 9.43 -21.91
N LEU A 68 5.39 9.53 -20.58
CA LEU A 68 4.26 9.65 -19.67
C LEU A 68 3.47 10.94 -19.93
N ASN A 69 4.15 12.08 -20.00
CA ASN A 69 3.52 13.38 -20.24
C ASN A 69 2.79 13.40 -21.59
N GLY A 70 3.44 12.95 -22.67
CA GLY A 70 2.81 12.88 -23.99
C GLY A 70 1.58 11.96 -24.02
N SER A 71 1.61 10.85 -23.29
CA SER A 71 0.45 9.94 -23.18
C SER A 71 -0.71 10.58 -22.42
N LEU A 72 -0.44 11.33 -21.35
CA LEU A 72 -1.46 12.05 -20.57
C LEU A 72 -2.03 13.23 -21.36
N ASP A 73 -1.19 14.02 -22.00
CA ASP A 73 -1.61 15.20 -22.76
C ASP A 73 -2.54 14.81 -23.93
N ALA A 74 -2.24 13.69 -24.60
CA ALA A 74 -3.07 13.17 -25.69
C ALA A 74 -4.51 12.83 -25.27
N ILE A 75 -4.76 12.54 -23.99
CA ILE A 75 -6.10 12.25 -23.45
C ILE A 75 -6.71 13.42 -22.66
N GLY A 76 -6.15 14.63 -22.82
CA GLY A 76 -6.62 15.86 -22.19
C GLY A 76 -5.90 16.26 -20.90
N GLY A 77 -4.79 15.59 -20.57
CA GLY A 77 -3.93 15.89 -19.44
C GLY A 77 -4.48 15.45 -18.09
N ILE A 78 -3.61 15.42 -17.07
CA ILE A 78 -3.98 14.93 -15.73
C ILE A 78 -5.09 15.74 -15.07
N LYS A 79 -5.19 17.05 -15.38
CA LYS A 79 -6.22 17.95 -14.85
C LYS A 79 -7.64 17.62 -15.33
N ARG A 80 -7.77 16.79 -16.38
CA ARG A 80 -9.06 16.22 -16.79
C ARG A 80 -9.58 15.26 -15.71
N PHE A 81 -8.70 14.50 -15.07
CA PHE A 81 -9.03 13.45 -14.11
C PHE A 81 -8.97 13.90 -12.66
N ILE A 82 -8.01 14.79 -12.32
CA ILE A 82 -7.71 15.19 -10.94
C ILE A 82 -7.75 16.72 -10.83
N LYS A 83 -8.46 17.23 -9.81
CA LYS A 83 -8.51 18.67 -9.49
C LYS A 83 -7.59 19.02 -8.32
N PRO A 84 -7.08 20.27 -8.26
CA PRO A 84 -6.30 20.73 -7.11
C PRO A 84 -7.07 20.53 -5.80
N GLY A 85 -6.37 19.99 -4.79
CA GLY A 85 -6.96 19.69 -3.47
C GLY A 85 -7.64 18.33 -3.36
N GLU A 86 -7.79 17.57 -4.44
CA GLU A 86 -8.29 16.19 -4.34
C GLU A 86 -7.27 15.26 -3.68
N ARG A 87 -7.77 14.36 -2.83
CA ARG A 87 -6.97 13.30 -2.22
C ARG A 87 -6.95 12.12 -3.19
N VAL A 88 -5.78 11.83 -3.73
CA VAL A 88 -5.59 10.80 -4.77
C VAL A 88 -4.83 9.62 -4.18
N THR A 89 -5.36 8.43 -4.40
CA THR A 89 -4.65 7.18 -4.11
C THR A 89 -3.96 6.70 -5.37
N ILE A 90 -2.64 6.64 -5.36
CA ILE A 90 -1.86 6.02 -6.44
C ILE A 90 -1.70 4.54 -6.08
N LYS A 91 -2.16 3.65 -6.96
CA LYS A 91 -1.95 2.21 -6.85
C LYS A 91 -0.80 1.82 -7.79
N PRO A 92 0.46 1.80 -7.31
CA PRO A 92 1.54 1.25 -8.12
C PRO A 92 1.26 -0.22 -8.40
N ASN A 93 1.70 -0.71 -9.56
CA ASN A 93 1.53 -2.11 -9.90
C ASN A 93 2.49 -2.96 -9.05
N VAL A 94 1.98 -3.64 -8.03
CA VAL A 94 2.74 -4.53 -7.13
C VAL A 94 2.51 -5.99 -7.53
N GLY A 95 3.10 -6.40 -8.65
CA GLY A 95 2.99 -7.76 -9.14
C GLY A 95 3.97 -8.74 -8.48
N TRP A 96 5.06 -8.24 -7.88
CA TRP A 96 6.21 -9.06 -7.50
C TRP A 96 6.95 -8.48 -6.29
N ASP A 97 7.59 -9.36 -5.52
CA ASP A 97 8.47 -9.00 -4.41
C ASP A 97 9.80 -8.46 -4.96
N ARG A 98 9.75 -7.24 -5.49
CA ARG A 98 10.87 -6.52 -6.10
C ARG A 98 10.86 -5.07 -5.66
N VAL A 99 12.05 -4.52 -5.45
CA VAL A 99 12.22 -3.11 -5.11
C VAL A 99 12.05 -2.23 -6.36
N PRO A 100 11.62 -0.96 -6.23
CA PRO A 100 11.39 -0.07 -7.38
C PRO A 100 12.58 0.02 -8.35
N ALA A 101 13.81 0.04 -7.82
CA ALA A 101 15.05 0.10 -8.61
C ALA A 101 15.23 -1.08 -9.59
N GLN A 102 14.54 -2.21 -9.38
CA GLN A 102 14.60 -3.38 -10.25
C GLN A 102 13.66 -3.28 -11.47
N ALA A 103 12.82 -2.23 -11.57
CA ALA A 103 12.07 -1.90 -12.76
C ALA A 103 11.18 -3.02 -13.34
N ALA A 104 10.63 -3.91 -12.49
CA ALA A 104 9.92 -5.09 -12.98
C ALA A 104 8.63 -4.76 -13.77
N ASN A 105 7.99 -3.62 -13.47
CA ASN A 105 6.71 -3.16 -14.02
C ASN A 105 6.85 -1.79 -14.68
N THR A 106 7.30 -0.85 -13.85
CA THR A 106 7.37 0.57 -14.15
C THR A 106 8.83 0.97 -14.08
N ASN A 107 9.24 1.88 -14.95
CA ASN A 107 10.59 2.45 -14.86
C ASN A 107 10.79 3.13 -13.48
N PRO A 108 11.95 2.96 -12.81
CA PRO A 108 12.21 3.54 -11.49
C PRO A 108 12.11 5.08 -11.45
N GLU A 109 12.28 5.76 -12.58
CA GLU A 109 12.14 7.23 -12.66
C GLU A 109 10.70 7.72 -12.43
N LEU A 110 9.71 6.84 -12.53
CA LEU A 110 8.29 7.18 -12.41
C LEU A 110 7.64 6.72 -11.08
N VAL A 111 8.43 6.20 -10.13
CA VAL A 111 7.95 5.60 -8.86
C VAL A 111 8.56 6.28 -7.65
#